data_AF-A0A6C0KQ21-F1
#
_entry.id   AF-A0A6C0KQ21-F1
#
_cell.length_a   1.000
_cell.length_b   1.000
_cell.length_c   1.000
_cell.angle_alpha   90.00
_cell.angle_beta   90.00
_cell.angle_gamma   90.00
#
_symmetry.space_group_name_H-M   'P 1'
#
loop_
_entity.id
_entity.type
_entity.pdbx_description
1 polymer ?
#
loop_
_entity_poly.entity_id
_entity_poly.type
_entity_poly.pdbx_seq_one_letter_code
_entity_poly.pdbx_strand_id
1 'polypeptide(L)'
;MQLRSGLIRRDSRNQEEFNERRKYQLEQRLIENSIYEEPETNKIKEIFHKMRHFTYLNQCQQKNNSSFHERVQNIYELYDHLRINVDEIIIYSFNKNDKRLLTNIYAQGLQLIEEMTKSRKTRGDKKLVFECKDMIEYVLNKIEDSL
;
A
#
# COMPACT_ATOMS: atom_id res chain seq x y z
N MET A 1 15.23 -10.41 59.69
CA MET A 1 14.97 -10.96 58.34
C MET A 1 14.27 -9.89 57.52
N GLN A 2 14.92 -9.43 56.45
CA GLN A 2 14.37 -8.47 55.47
C GLN A 2 13.78 -9.23 54.29
N LEU A 3 12.56 -8.88 53.85
CA LEU A 3 12.11 -9.06 52.46
C LEU A 3 11.25 -7.86 52.01
N ARG A 4 11.96 -6.95 51.31
CA ARG A 4 11.57 -6.07 50.20
C ARG A 4 10.06 -5.82 49.93
N SER A 5 9.59 -4.64 50.32
CA SER A 5 8.50 -3.92 49.63
C SER A 5 9.12 -2.67 48.96
N GLY A 6 9.36 -2.74 47.66
CA GLY A 6 10.09 -1.70 46.96
C GLY A 6 10.04 -1.84 45.45
N LEU A 7 8.84 -1.96 44.89
CA LEU A 7 8.60 -1.77 43.47
C LEU A 7 7.22 -1.16 43.32
N ILE A 8 7.08 -0.33 42.29
CA ILE A 8 5.88 0.45 41.94
C ILE A 8 5.77 1.75 42.74
N ARG A 9 6.51 2.77 42.31
CA ARG A 9 6.12 4.20 42.40
C ARG A 9 7.26 5.03 41.80
N ARG A 10 7.31 5.17 40.47
CA ARG A 10 8.12 6.23 39.82
C ARG A 10 7.93 6.50 38.31
N ASP A 11 6.97 5.90 37.61
CA ASP A 11 6.84 6.13 36.13
C ASP A 11 5.51 6.73 35.63
N SER A 12 4.58 7.19 36.48
CA SER A 12 3.30 7.74 35.98
C SER A 12 3.43 9.13 35.34
N ARG A 13 4.35 9.96 35.84
CA ARG A 13 4.46 11.37 35.44
C ARG A 13 5.07 11.55 34.04
N ASN A 14 6.00 10.67 33.65
CA ASN A 14 6.58 10.66 32.31
C ASN A 14 5.58 10.18 31.26
N GLN A 15 4.63 9.32 31.63
CA GLN A 15 3.67 8.74 30.70
C GLN A 15 2.52 9.68 30.39
N GLU A 16 2.08 10.47 31.36
CA GLU A 16 1.13 11.58 31.14
C GLU A 16 1.75 12.67 30.26
N GLU A 17 2.98 13.12 30.54
CA GLU A 17 3.67 14.08 29.66
C GLU A 17 3.88 13.55 28.25
N PHE A 18 4.19 12.27 28.09
CA PHE A 18 4.34 11.64 26.77
C PHE A 18 3.01 11.61 26.01
N ASN A 19 1.91 11.30 26.70
CA ASN A 19 0.58 11.27 26.10
C ASN A 19 0.09 12.67 25.72
N GLU A 20 0.36 13.68 26.54
CA GLU A 20 0.03 15.08 26.23
C GLU A 20 0.85 15.60 25.05
N ARG A 21 2.16 15.29 24.98
CA ARG A 21 3.00 15.61 23.81
C ARG A 21 2.51 14.92 22.54
N ARG A 22 2.06 13.66 22.64
CA ARG A 22 1.49 12.90 21.51
C ARG A 22 0.15 13.48 21.05
N LYS A 23 -0.70 13.89 21.99
CA LYS A 23 -2.00 14.54 21.72
C LYS A 23 -1.80 15.90 21.05
N TYR A 24 -0.89 16.72 21.56
CA TYR A 24 -0.55 18.02 20.98
C TYR A 24 0.02 17.89 19.56
N GLN A 25 0.87 16.88 19.31
CA GLN A 25 1.38 16.60 17.95
C GLN A 25 0.28 16.15 16.98
N LEU A 26 -0.71 15.39 17.46
CA LEU A 26 -1.87 15.00 16.64
C LEU A 26 -2.77 16.19 16.33
N GLU A 27 -3.01 17.07 17.31
CA GLU A 27 -3.80 18.29 17.14
C GLU A 27 -3.10 19.26 16.18
N GLN A 28 -1.78 19.42 16.26
CA GLN A 28 -0.99 20.22 15.32
C GLN A 28 -1.04 19.66 13.90
N ARG A 29 -0.95 18.33 13.73
CA ARG A 29 -1.14 17.69 12.40
C ARG A 29 -2.53 17.91 11.83
N LEU A 30 -3.57 17.87 12.65
CA LEU A 30 -4.94 18.13 12.20
C LEU A 30 -5.11 19.59 11.76
N ILE A 31 -4.46 20.53 12.44
CA ILE A 31 -4.46 21.95 12.08
C ILE A 31 -3.64 22.19 10.80
N GLU A 32 -2.44 21.60 10.67
CA GLU A 32 -1.64 21.64 9.45
C GLU A 32 -2.39 21.05 8.24
N ASN A 33 -3.13 19.94 8.44
CA ASN A 33 -3.96 19.34 7.40
C ASN A 33 -5.20 20.17 7.05
N SER A 34 -5.68 21.04 7.95
CA SER A 34 -6.85 21.91 7.72
C SER A 34 -6.52 23.22 6.99
N ILE A 35 -5.25 23.63 6.99
CA ILE A 35 -4.79 24.90 6.38
C ILE A 35 -4.40 24.71 4.91
N TYR A 36 -4.09 23.48 4.48
CA TYR A 36 -3.67 23.16 3.12
C TYR A 36 -4.68 22.24 2.43
N GLU A 37 -5.84 22.77 2.06
CA GLU A 37 -6.60 22.23 0.93
C GLU A 37 -5.83 22.53 -0.38
N GLU A 38 -4.89 21.66 -0.72
CA GLU A 38 -4.56 21.36 -2.12
C GLU A 38 -5.04 19.93 -2.43
N PRO A 39 -6.24 19.76 -3.04
CA PRO A 39 -6.97 18.49 -2.95
C PRO A 39 -6.43 17.38 -3.87
N GLU A 40 -5.75 17.70 -4.96
CA GLU A 40 -5.35 16.70 -5.97
C GLU A 40 -3.93 16.17 -5.79
N THR A 41 -2.99 17.01 -5.35
CA THR A 41 -1.58 16.63 -5.22
C THR A 41 -1.34 15.68 -4.04
N ASN A 42 -2.13 15.80 -2.96
CA ASN A 42 -2.04 14.92 -1.79
C ASN A 42 -2.62 13.53 -2.07
N LYS A 43 -3.77 13.43 -2.75
CA LYS A 43 -4.36 12.13 -3.14
C LYS A 43 -3.40 11.32 -4.02
N ILE A 44 -2.82 11.96 -5.03
CA ILE A 44 -1.84 11.32 -5.92
C ILE A 44 -0.59 10.88 -5.15
N LYS A 45 -0.07 11.71 -4.22
CA LYS A 45 1.05 11.33 -3.36
C LYS A 45 0.72 10.12 -2.48
N GLU A 46 -0.49 10.04 -1.93
CA GLU A 46 -0.93 8.89 -1.13
C GLU A 46 -1.03 7.61 -1.97
N ILE A 47 -1.58 7.69 -3.18
CA ILE A 47 -1.62 6.58 -4.13
C ILE A 47 -0.19 6.09 -4.41
N PHE A 48 0.75 7.00 -4.69
CA PHE A 48 2.15 6.65 -4.91
C PHE A 48 2.82 6.03 -3.69
N HIS A 49 2.54 6.55 -2.50
CA HIS A 49 3.06 5.99 -1.26
C HIS A 49 2.57 4.56 -1.05
N LYS A 50 1.27 4.32 -1.24
CA LYS A 50 0.67 2.98 -1.14
C LYS A 50 1.26 2.02 -2.17
N MET A 51 1.36 2.43 -3.43
CA MET A 51 2.00 1.62 -4.47
C MET A 51 3.42 1.20 -4.08
N ARG A 52 4.27 2.16 -3.67
CA ARG A 52 5.64 1.87 -3.23
C ARG A 52 5.68 0.90 -2.05
N HIS A 53 4.79 1.09 -1.08
CA HIS A 53 4.68 0.21 0.07
C HIS A 53 4.35 -1.23 -0.34
N PHE A 54 3.33 -1.42 -1.18
CA PHE A 54 2.95 -2.76 -1.66
C PHE A 54 4.02 -3.40 -2.54
N THR A 55 4.69 -2.65 -3.42
CA THR A 55 5.81 -3.18 -4.21
C THR A 55 6.95 -3.66 -3.30
N TYR A 56 7.30 -2.86 -2.28
CA TYR A 56 8.31 -3.26 -1.31
C TYR A 56 7.89 -4.50 -0.52
N LEU A 57 6.64 -4.55 -0.07
CA LEU A 57 6.09 -5.69 0.66
C LEU A 57 6.17 -6.98 -0.17
N ASN A 58 5.79 -6.92 -1.45
CA ASN A 58 5.87 -8.07 -2.36
C ASN A 58 7.31 -8.56 -2.53
N GLN A 59 8.28 -7.64 -2.71
CA GLN A 59 9.70 -8.00 -2.78
C GLN A 59 10.22 -8.65 -1.48
N CYS A 60 9.81 -8.15 -0.32
CA CYS A 60 10.15 -8.75 0.96
C CYS A 60 9.58 -10.16 1.11
N GLN A 61 8.33 -10.38 0.68
CA GLN A 61 7.68 -11.69 0.74
C GLN A 61 8.30 -12.71 -0.22
N GLN A 62 8.73 -12.27 -1.41
CA GLN A 62 9.50 -13.12 -2.32
C GLN A 62 10.82 -13.59 -1.68
N LYS A 63 11.51 -12.72 -0.94
CA LYS A 63 12.76 -13.05 -0.23
C LYS A 63 12.53 -13.94 1.00
N ASN A 64 11.40 -13.77 1.68
CA ASN A 64 11.09 -14.45 2.94
C ASN A 64 10.34 -15.79 2.75
N ASN A 65 10.21 -16.31 1.53
CA ASN A 65 9.47 -17.53 1.21
C ASN A 65 8.02 -17.53 1.74
N SER A 66 7.35 -16.38 1.71
CA SER A 66 5.92 -16.29 2.06
C SER A 66 5.10 -17.22 1.17
N SER A 67 3.96 -17.67 1.69
CA SER A 67 3.10 -18.62 0.96
C SER A 67 2.61 -18.01 -0.35
N PHE A 68 2.36 -18.86 -1.35
CA PHE A 68 1.79 -18.41 -2.62
C PHE A 68 0.50 -17.60 -2.40
N HIS A 69 -0.34 -18.07 -1.48
CA HIS A 69 -1.58 -17.42 -1.09
C HIS A 69 -1.39 -15.97 -0.60
N GLU A 70 -0.50 -15.75 0.38
CA GLU A 70 -0.24 -14.40 0.92
C GLU A 70 0.32 -13.45 -0.13
N ARG A 71 1.16 -13.96 -1.04
CA ARG A 71 1.68 -13.12 -2.14
C ARG A 71 0.57 -12.71 -3.09
N VAL A 72 -0.33 -13.62 -3.47
CA VAL A 72 -1.47 -13.31 -4.34
C VAL A 72 -2.43 -12.34 -3.67
N GLN A 73 -2.66 -12.49 -2.36
CA GLN A 73 -3.51 -11.57 -1.58
C GLN A 73 -2.95 -10.14 -1.59
N ASN A 74 -1.64 -9.97 -1.43
CA ASN A 74 -1.02 -8.65 -1.48
C ASN A 74 -1.05 -8.03 -2.88
N ILE A 75 -0.89 -8.85 -3.92
CA ILE A 75 -1.05 -8.39 -5.31
C ILE A 75 -2.50 -7.96 -5.55
N TYR A 76 -3.47 -8.72 -5.04
CA TYR A 76 -4.89 -8.39 -5.12
C TYR A 76 -5.16 -7.02 -4.50
N GLU A 77 -4.68 -6.77 -3.28
CA GLU A 77 -4.88 -5.49 -2.58
C GLU A 77 -4.23 -4.31 -3.32
N LEU A 78 -3.03 -4.50 -3.88
CA LEU A 78 -2.38 -3.49 -4.71
C LEU A 78 -3.24 -3.16 -5.94
N TYR A 79 -3.70 -4.17 -6.67
CA TYR A 79 -4.44 -3.96 -7.93
C TYR A 79 -5.87 -3.51 -7.73
N ASP A 80 -6.51 -3.84 -6.60
CA ASP A 80 -7.78 -3.23 -6.21
C ASP A 80 -7.60 -1.73 -5.93
N HIS A 81 -6.53 -1.37 -5.21
CA HIS A 81 -6.21 0.05 -4.98
C HIS A 81 -5.91 0.79 -6.30
N LEU A 82 -5.15 0.18 -7.22
CA LEU A 82 -4.87 0.75 -8.54
C LEU A 82 -6.14 0.89 -9.36
N ARG A 83 -7.00 -0.14 -9.38
CA ARG A 83 -8.27 -0.13 -10.12
C ARG A 83 -9.16 1.04 -9.71
N ILE A 84 -9.23 1.35 -8.42
CA ILE A 84 -10.03 2.47 -7.91
C ILE A 84 -9.48 3.83 -8.34
N ASN A 85 -8.15 3.94 -8.55
CA ASN A 85 -7.47 5.22 -8.79
C ASN A 85 -6.83 5.32 -10.19
N VAL A 86 -7.16 4.41 -11.11
CA VAL A 86 -6.46 4.27 -12.40
C VAL A 86 -6.65 5.51 -13.27
N ASP A 87 -7.85 6.09 -13.25
CA ASP A 87 -8.17 7.26 -14.05
C ASP A 87 -7.38 8.49 -13.55
N GLU A 88 -7.22 8.69 -12.24
CA GLU A 88 -6.39 9.77 -11.69
C GLU A 88 -4.90 9.58 -11.99
N ILE A 89 -4.40 8.33 -11.95
CA ILE A 89 -3.02 8.02 -12.30
C ILE A 89 -2.76 8.37 -13.78
N ILE A 90 -3.69 8.02 -14.67
CA ILE A 90 -3.61 8.33 -16.10
C ILE A 90 -3.58 9.85 -16.32
N ILE A 91 -4.53 10.58 -15.74
CA ILE A 91 -4.60 12.05 -15.84
C ILE A 91 -3.31 12.70 -15.35
N TYR A 92 -2.78 12.25 -14.20
CA TYR A 92 -1.52 12.74 -13.67
C TYR A 92 -0.35 12.51 -14.63
N SER A 93 -0.25 11.31 -15.21
CA SER A 93 0.80 10.97 -16.18
C SER A 93 0.73 11.82 -17.45
N PHE A 94 -0.47 12.12 -17.95
CA PHE A 94 -0.65 13.06 -19.07
C PHE A 94 -0.24 14.49 -18.69
N ASN A 95 -0.71 15.00 -17.55
CA ASN A 95 -0.40 16.36 -17.08
C ASN A 95 1.10 16.58 -16.84
N LYS A 96 1.83 15.53 -16.43
CA LYS A 96 3.29 15.56 -16.24
C LYS A 96 4.08 15.26 -17.51
N ASN A 97 3.42 14.88 -18.60
CA ASN A 97 4.04 14.37 -19.82
C ASN A 97 5.05 13.23 -19.53
N ASP A 98 4.73 12.39 -18.54
CA ASP A 98 5.56 11.27 -18.10
C ASP A 98 4.74 9.97 -18.06
N LYS A 99 4.94 9.15 -19.10
CA LYS A 99 4.29 7.84 -19.26
C LYS A 99 5.07 6.70 -18.60
N ARG A 100 6.28 6.94 -18.04
CA ARG A 100 7.14 5.87 -17.48
C ARG A 100 6.42 5.06 -16.40
N LEU A 101 5.63 5.74 -15.58
CA LEU A 101 4.83 5.11 -14.54
C LEU A 101 3.83 4.12 -15.14
N LEU A 102 3.03 4.56 -16.11
CA LEU A 102 2.03 3.73 -16.79
C LEU A 102 2.69 2.51 -17.43
N THR A 103 3.80 2.72 -18.14
CA THR A 103 4.58 1.63 -18.75
C THR A 103 5.11 0.64 -17.69
N ASN A 104 5.58 1.13 -16.54
CA ASN A 104 6.06 0.27 -15.45
C ASN A 104 4.94 -0.56 -14.83
N ILE A 105 3.77 0.06 -14.55
CA ILE A 105 2.60 -0.66 -14.04
C ILE A 105 2.19 -1.73 -15.04
N TYR A 106 2.16 -1.39 -16.34
CA TYR A 106 1.76 -2.31 -17.39
C TYR A 106 2.69 -3.53 -17.48
N ALA A 107 4.00 -3.29 -17.55
CA ALA A 107 5.00 -4.35 -17.61
C ALA A 107 4.98 -5.25 -16.36
N GLN A 108 4.84 -4.66 -15.17
CA GLN A 108 4.75 -5.42 -13.93
C GLN A 108 3.47 -6.25 -13.85
N GLY A 109 2.33 -5.74 -14.30
CA GLY A 109 1.08 -6.50 -14.32
C GLY A 109 1.15 -7.74 -15.20
N LEU A 110 1.74 -7.61 -16.40
CA LEU A 110 1.97 -8.76 -17.28
C LEU A 110 2.87 -9.82 -16.62
N GLN A 111 3.97 -9.38 -15.99
CA GLN A 111 4.86 -10.29 -15.28
C GLN A 111 4.14 -11.03 -14.14
N LEU A 112 3.32 -10.33 -13.35
CA LEU A 112 2.58 -10.93 -12.24
C LEU A 112 1.52 -11.94 -12.73
N ILE A 113 0.82 -11.66 -13.83
CA ILE A 113 -0.11 -12.61 -14.46
C ILE A 113 0.65 -13.88 -14.88
N GLU A 114 1.82 -13.73 -15.51
CA GLU A 114 2.62 -14.86 -15.94
C GLU A 114 3.11 -15.72 -14.76
N GLU A 115 3.64 -15.07 -13.71
CA GLU A 115 4.10 -15.72 -12.47
C GLU A 115 2.96 -16.48 -11.77
N MET A 116 1.79 -15.86 -11.64
CA MET A 116 0.61 -16.49 -11.08
C MET A 116 0.14 -17.65 -11.95
N THR A 117 0.22 -17.55 -13.27
CA THR A 117 -0.23 -18.62 -14.19
C THR A 117 0.66 -19.86 -14.09
N LYS A 118 1.99 -19.67 -13.98
CA LYS A 118 2.99 -20.75 -13.90
C LYS A 118 3.05 -21.48 -12.55
N SER A 119 2.58 -20.86 -11.47
CA SER A 119 2.68 -21.40 -10.12
C SER A 119 1.73 -22.59 -9.87
N ARG A 120 2.17 -23.59 -9.08
CA ARG A 120 1.29 -24.67 -8.59
C ARG A 120 0.29 -24.11 -7.57
N LYS A 121 -0.99 -24.43 -7.72
CA LYS A 121 -2.11 -23.83 -6.95
C LYS A 121 -2.94 -24.90 -6.24
N THR A 122 -3.37 -24.60 -5.02
CA THR A 122 -4.45 -25.37 -4.37
C THR A 122 -5.81 -25.00 -4.97
N ARG A 123 -6.87 -25.72 -4.62
CA ARG A 123 -8.24 -25.40 -5.08
C ARG A 123 -8.71 -24.02 -4.59
N GLY A 124 -8.33 -23.62 -3.37
CA GLY A 124 -8.64 -22.30 -2.82
C GLY A 124 -7.92 -21.18 -3.56
N ASP A 125 -6.64 -21.38 -3.88
CA ASP A 125 -5.84 -20.37 -4.57
C ASP A 125 -6.32 -20.10 -6.00
N LYS A 126 -6.95 -21.08 -6.66
CA LYS A 126 -7.45 -20.90 -8.04
C LYS A 126 -8.49 -19.78 -8.14
N LYS A 127 -9.39 -19.65 -7.16
CA LYS A 127 -10.41 -18.60 -7.14
C LYS A 127 -9.78 -17.23 -6.92
N LEU A 128 -8.91 -17.12 -5.91
CA LEU A 128 -8.21 -15.87 -5.61
C LEU A 128 -7.33 -15.41 -6.78
N VAL A 129 -6.62 -16.32 -7.44
CA VAL A 129 -5.82 -16.01 -8.63
C VAL A 129 -6.68 -15.53 -9.79
N PHE A 130 -7.87 -16.10 -9.98
CA PHE A 130 -8.80 -15.66 -11.01
C PHE A 130 -9.27 -14.23 -10.76
N GLU A 131 -9.74 -13.93 -9.54
CA GLU A 131 -10.19 -12.59 -9.16
C GLU A 131 -9.05 -11.56 -9.24
N CYS A 132 -7.85 -11.94 -8.79
CA CYS A 132 -6.66 -11.10 -8.87
C CYS A 132 -6.28 -10.81 -10.34
N LYS A 133 -6.34 -11.83 -11.20
CA LYS A 133 -6.05 -11.69 -12.63
C LYS A 133 -7.03 -10.72 -13.30
N ASP A 134 -8.33 -10.86 -13.05
CA ASP A 134 -9.36 -9.98 -13.63
C ASP A 134 -9.11 -8.51 -13.26
N MET A 135 -8.68 -8.23 -12.02
CA MET A 135 -8.36 -6.88 -11.60
C MET A 135 -7.09 -6.33 -12.25
N ILE A 136 -6.04 -7.15 -12.38
CA ILE A 136 -4.85 -6.75 -13.11
C ILE A 136 -5.22 -6.41 -14.56
N GLU A 137 -5.93 -7.30 -15.25
CA GLU A 137 -6.35 -7.10 -16.65
C GLU A 137 -7.20 -5.83 -16.82
N TYR A 138 -8.11 -5.53 -15.88
CA TYR A 138 -8.87 -4.28 -15.90
C TYR A 138 -7.96 -3.04 -15.87
N VAL A 139 -6.98 -3.01 -14.95
CA VAL A 139 -6.03 -1.91 -14.83
C VAL A 139 -5.15 -1.80 -16.08
N LEU A 140 -4.66 -2.94 -16.60
CA LEU A 140 -3.84 -2.98 -17.79
C LEU A 140 -4.56 -2.43 -19.02
N ASN A 141 -5.81 -2.86 -19.25
CA ASN A 141 -6.60 -2.39 -20.39
C ASN A 141 -6.82 -0.87 -20.34
N LYS A 142 -7.15 -0.33 -19.15
CA LYS A 142 -7.28 1.12 -18.93
C LYS A 142 -6.00 1.89 -19.23
N ILE A 143 -4.86 1.33 -18.85
CA ILE A 143 -3.55 1.92 -19.10
C ILE A 143 -3.19 1.85 -20.59
N GLU A 144 -3.46 0.71 -21.25
CA GLU A 144 -3.20 0.49 -22.68
C GLU A 144 -3.97 1.46 -23.56
N ASP A 145 -5.26 1.70 -23.25
CA ASP A 145 -6.08 2.72 -23.91
C ASP A 145 -5.51 4.15 -23.78
N SER A 146 -4.60 4.36 -22.83
CA SER A 146 -4.01 5.66 -22.48
C SER A 146 -2.53 5.82 -22.86
N LEU A 147 -1.88 4.77 -23.35
CA LEU A 147 -0.47 4.79 -23.79
C LEU A 147 -0.34 5.27 -25.24
#